data_AF-T1EPT0-F1
#
_entry.id   AF-T1EPT0-F1
#
_cell.length_a   1.000
_cell.length_b   1.000
_cell.length_c   1.000
_cell.angle_alpha   90.00
_cell.angle_beta   90.00
_cell.angle_gamma   90.00
#
_symmetry.space_group_name_H-M   'P 1'
#
loop_
_entity.id
_entity.type
_entity.pdbx_description
1 polymer ?
#
loop_
_entity_poly.entity_id
_entity_poly.type
_entity_poly.pdbx_seq_one_letter_code
_entity_poly.pdbx_strand_id
1 'polypeptide(L)'
;MDLSVGFKKYICVQLSGYTEDLNFLLVYRSPNSDLNNNSNLLVLLKKFSKIKGQKIYVGDFNLPNIDWDLVSTPGGVRSMESMFLNCVRDLYLHQLVSKATRFRTSQKSNILDLILVHDKDVVANIDYNSPIGNSDHIVLVFVLRHTWNLVRKRAKQKYNFNKGEYDKMRVCQN
;
A
#
# COMPACT_ATOMS: atom_id res chain seq x y z
N MET A 1 -8.65 -4.43 -9.27
CA MET A 1 -9.07 -3.16 -8.64
C MET A 1 -8.66 -2.03 -9.56
N ASP A 2 -9.61 -1.36 -10.21
CA ASP A 2 -9.33 -0.17 -11.02
C ASP A 2 -9.82 1.06 -10.27
N LEU A 3 -8.93 2.03 -10.07
CA LEU A 3 -9.27 3.30 -9.44
C LEU A 3 -9.61 4.37 -10.48
N SER A 4 -9.29 4.12 -11.76
CA SER A 4 -9.49 5.03 -12.91
C SER A 4 -9.05 6.45 -12.57
N VAL A 5 -7.75 6.63 -12.28
CA VAL A 5 -7.15 7.91 -11.88
C VAL A 5 -6.00 8.26 -12.81
N GLY A 6 -5.89 9.53 -13.20
CA GLY A 6 -4.81 10.02 -14.07
C GLY A 6 -3.44 10.16 -13.40
N PHE A 7 -3.21 9.52 -12.25
CA PHE A 7 -1.89 9.54 -11.61
C PHE A 7 -0.95 8.57 -12.30
N LYS A 8 0.25 9.02 -12.67
CA LYS A 8 1.10 8.33 -13.65
C LYS A 8 1.77 7.05 -13.15
N LYS A 9 2.13 6.96 -11.85
CA LYS A 9 3.08 5.94 -11.36
C LYS A 9 2.64 5.34 -10.03
N TYR A 10 1.73 4.36 -10.09
CA TYR A 10 1.30 3.60 -8.93
C TYR A 10 1.00 2.15 -9.29
N ILE A 11 1.05 1.28 -8.28
CA ILE A 11 0.58 -0.11 -8.36
C ILE A 11 -0.41 -0.32 -7.23
N CYS A 12 -1.51 -0.98 -7.52
CA CYS A 12 -2.49 -1.39 -6.53
C CYS A 12 -2.50 -2.91 -6.42
N VAL A 13 -2.31 -3.44 -5.22
CA VAL A 13 -2.34 -4.88 -4.94
C VAL A 13 -3.42 -5.16 -3.90
N GLN A 14 -4.30 -6.11 -4.19
CA GLN A 14 -5.30 -6.59 -3.23
C GLN A 14 -4.97 -8.04 -2.91
N LEU A 15 -4.74 -8.32 -1.62
CA LEU A 15 -4.62 -9.67 -1.11
C LEU A 15 -5.96 -10.03 -0.49
N SER A 16 -6.70 -10.92 -1.15
CA SER A 16 -8.04 -11.29 -0.67
C SER A 16 -7.95 -12.19 0.55
N GLY A 17 -8.43 -11.69 1.69
CA GLY A 17 -8.57 -12.45 2.92
C GLY A 17 -9.94 -13.10 3.03
N TYR A 18 -10.09 -13.95 4.04
CA TYR A 18 -11.37 -14.59 4.33
C TYR A 18 -12.34 -13.64 5.04
N THR A 19 -11.84 -12.88 6.01
CA THR A 19 -12.60 -11.89 6.78
C THR A 19 -12.59 -10.54 6.10
N GLU A 20 -11.42 -10.09 5.69
CA GLU A 20 -11.22 -8.79 5.06
C GLU A 20 -10.03 -8.82 4.09
N ASP A 21 -10.12 -7.98 3.06
CA ASP A 21 -9.05 -7.81 2.10
C ASP A 21 -7.96 -6.89 2.66
N LEU A 22 -6.71 -7.19 2.32
CA LEU A 22 -5.57 -6.33 2.58
C LEU A 22 -5.14 -5.66 1.29
N ASN A 23 -5.24 -4.34 1.23
CA ASN A 23 -4.98 -3.55 0.04
C ASN A 23 -3.70 -2.72 0.19
N PHE A 24 -2.86 -2.75 -0.83
CA PHE A 24 -1.66 -1.94 -0.94
C PHE A 24 -1.79 -0.96 -2.09
N LEU A 25 -1.40 0.29 -1.81
CA LEU A 25 -1.14 1.29 -2.83
C LEU A 25 0.35 1.63 -2.79
N LEU A 26 1.08 1.19 -3.82
CA LEU A 26 2.48 1.53 -4.01
C LEU A 26 2.55 2.78 -4.89
N VAL A 27 3.15 3.86 -4.40
CA VAL A 27 3.23 5.16 -5.08
C VAL A 27 4.69 5.48 -5.38
N TYR A 28 4.95 5.98 -6.58
CA TYR A 28 6.16 6.75 -6.86
C TYR A 28 5.77 8.11 -7.43
N ARG A 29 6.02 9.18 -6.68
CA ARG A 29 5.87 10.55 -7.17
C ARG A 29 7.26 11.11 -7.50
N SER A 30 7.45 11.52 -8.75
CA SER A 30 8.70 12.18 -9.19
C SER A 30 8.92 13.48 -8.39
N PRO A 31 10.16 13.85 -8.04
CA PRO A 31 10.45 15.15 -7.43
C PRO A 31 10.01 16.32 -8.32
N ASN A 32 10.05 16.14 -9.64
CA ASN A 32 9.64 17.12 -10.65
C ASN A 32 8.20 16.89 -11.16
N SER A 33 7.32 16.33 -10.32
CA SER A 33 5.93 16.06 -10.72
C SER A 33 5.13 17.34 -10.93
N ASP A 34 4.45 17.42 -12.08
CA ASP A 34 3.61 18.54 -12.48
C ASP A 34 2.36 18.71 -11.59
N LEU A 35 1.72 19.90 -11.64
CA LEU A 35 0.56 20.25 -10.83
C LEU A 35 -0.64 19.32 -11.05
N ASN A 36 -0.85 18.87 -12.29
CA ASN A 36 -1.96 17.99 -12.62
C ASN A 36 -1.76 16.59 -12.01
N ASN A 37 -0.56 16.03 -12.15
CA ASN A 37 -0.20 14.75 -11.57
C ASN A 37 -0.20 14.81 -10.03
N ASN A 38 0.23 15.93 -9.46
CA ASN A 38 0.12 16.22 -8.02
C ASN A 38 -1.34 16.21 -7.53
N SER A 39 -2.25 16.84 -8.27
CA SER A 39 -3.69 16.80 -7.97
C SER A 39 -4.25 15.37 -8.10
N ASN A 40 -3.82 14.64 -9.13
CA ASN A 40 -4.22 13.25 -9.35
C ASN A 40 -3.72 12.32 -8.25
N LEU A 41 -2.56 12.59 -7.64
CA LEU A 41 -2.09 11.86 -6.46
C LEU A 41 -3.08 12.00 -5.31
N LEU A 42 -3.54 13.21 -5.01
CA LEU A 42 -4.52 13.43 -3.93
C LEU A 42 -5.84 12.72 -4.21
N VAL A 43 -6.31 12.75 -5.46
CA VAL A 43 -7.50 12.01 -5.89
C VAL A 43 -7.30 10.49 -5.75
N LEU A 44 -6.12 9.99 -6.11
CA LEU A 44 -5.76 8.58 -5.98
C LEU A 44 -5.86 8.12 -4.52
N LEU A 45 -5.27 8.87 -3.59
CA LEU A 45 -5.30 8.55 -2.16
C LEU A 45 -6.75 8.51 -1.62
N LYS A 46 -7.56 9.50 -2.00
CA LYS A 46 -8.99 9.61 -1.63
C LYS A 46 -9.87 8.54 -2.27
N LYS A 47 -9.52 8.03 -3.45
CA LYS A 47 -10.24 6.91 -4.08
C LYS A 47 -9.84 5.60 -3.42
N PHE A 48 -8.56 5.40 -3.15
CA PHE A 48 -8.06 4.19 -2.49
C PHE A 48 -8.60 4.05 -1.07
N SER A 49 -8.79 5.15 -0.33
CA SER A 49 -9.38 5.10 1.01
C SER A 49 -10.81 4.55 1.06
N LYS A 50 -11.57 4.71 -0.04
CA LYS A 50 -12.97 4.26 -0.17
C LYS A 50 -13.12 2.77 -0.46
N ILE A 51 -12.02 2.08 -0.74
CA ILE A 51 -12.02 0.65 -1.02
C ILE A 51 -12.37 -0.11 0.27
N LYS A 52 -12.97 -1.30 0.16
CA LYS A 52 -13.26 -2.14 1.33
C LYS A 52 -12.01 -2.87 1.82
N GLY A 53 -11.95 -3.17 3.12
CA GLY A 53 -10.82 -3.84 3.76
C GLY A 53 -9.75 -2.88 4.27
N GLN A 54 -8.65 -3.46 4.75
CA GLN A 54 -7.50 -2.74 5.29
C GLN A 54 -6.70 -2.08 4.15
N LYS A 55 -6.13 -0.89 4.39
CA LYS A 55 -5.36 -0.13 3.41
C LYS A 55 -3.98 0.22 3.94
N ILE A 56 -2.98 0.01 3.11
CA ILE A 56 -1.60 0.39 3.38
C ILE A 56 -1.09 1.15 2.16
N TYR A 57 -0.62 2.37 2.39
CA TYR A 57 -0.06 3.23 1.37
C TYR A 57 1.45 3.24 1.56
N VAL A 58 2.22 2.88 0.54
CA VAL A 58 3.67 2.81 0.63
C VAL A 58 4.33 3.43 -0.58
N GLY A 59 5.54 3.94 -0.40
CA GLY A 59 6.43 4.29 -1.50
C GLY A 59 7.05 5.67 -1.38
N ASP A 60 7.72 6.10 -2.43
CA ASP A 60 8.48 7.34 -2.49
C ASP A 60 7.59 8.50 -2.97
N PHE A 61 7.30 9.42 -2.05
CA PHE A 61 6.48 10.60 -2.33
C PHE A 61 7.30 11.81 -2.77
N ASN A 62 8.63 11.82 -2.59
CA ASN A 62 9.50 12.98 -2.89
C ASN A 62 8.92 14.32 -2.40
N LEU A 63 8.59 14.44 -1.11
CA LEU A 63 8.10 15.67 -0.47
C LEU A 63 9.08 16.12 0.63
N PRO A 64 10.28 16.61 0.26
CA PRO A 64 11.40 16.84 1.21
C PRO A 64 11.15 17.97 2.20
N ASN A 65 10.20 18.86 1.92
CA ASN A 65 9.94 20.03 2.77
C ASN A 65 8.97 19.72 3.92
N ILE A 66 8.42 18.50 3.99
CA ILE A 66 7.58 18.09 5.12
C ILE A 66 8.49 17.81 6.31
N ASP A 67 8.23 18.52 7.39
CA ASP A 67 8.71 18.19 8.72
C ASP A 67 7.71 17.22 9.36
N TRP A 68 8.10 15.96 9.49
CA TRP A 68 7.24 14.91 10.03
C TRP A 68 7.16 14.92 11.56
N ASP A 69 8.13 15.53 12.26
CA ASP A 69 8.11 15.67 13.71
C ASP A 69 7.10 16.75 14.12
N LEU A 70 7.07 17.85 13.37
CA LEU A 70 6.12 18.95 13.56
C LEU A 70 4.82 18.79 12.75
N VAL A 71 4.76 17.80 11.86
CA VAL A 71 3.66 17.57 10.91
C VAL A 71 3.30 18.86 10.13
N SER A 72 4.35 19.53 9.64
CA SER A 72 4.25 20.86 9.01
C SER A 72 5.14 20.98 7.77
N THR A 73 5.02 22.09 7.06
CA THR A 73 5.87 22.42 5.90
C THR A 73 5.99 23.94 5.80
N PRO A 74 7.14 24.48 5.36
CA PRO A 74 7.30 25.93 5.14
C PRO A 74 6.51 26.43 3.93
N GLY A 75 5.99 25.53 3.09
CA GLY A 75 5.20 25.89 1.91
C GLY A 75 3.85 26.52 2.27
N GLY A 76 3.38 27.45 1.42
CA GLY A 76 2.04 28.02 1.57
C GLY A 76 0.93 26.96 1.45
N VAL A 77 -0.31 27.34 1.77
CA VAL A 77 -1.49 26.45 1.79
C VAL A 77 -1.72 25.72 0.45
N ARG A 78 -1.29 26.32 -0.66
CA ARG A 78 -1.41 25.76 -2.03
C ARG A 78 -0.18 24.96 -2.49
N SER A 79 0.84 24.79 -1.64
CA SER A 79 1.98 23.93 -1.95
C SER A 79 1.55 22.46 -1.98
N MET A 80 2.28 21.62 -2.73
CA MET A 80 1.96 20.20 -2.82
C MET A 80 2.06 19.53 -1.44
N GLU A 81 3.08 19.87 -0.66
CA GLU A 81 3.32 19.37 0.69
C GLU A 81 2.17 19.73 1.64
N SER A 82 1.70 20.98 1.63
CA SER A 82 0.57 21.42 2.46
C SER A 82 -0.72 20.71 2.07
N MET A 83 -0.99 20.59 0.77
CA MET A 83 -2.17 19.86 0.27
C MET A 83 -2.11 18.37 0.57
N PHE A 84 -0.91 17.77 0.51
CA PHE A 84 -0.68 16.38 0.87
C PHE A 84 -0.91 16.14 2.36
N LEU A 85 -0.33 16.97 3.24
CA LEU A 85 -0.53 16.87 4.68
C LEU A 85 -2.01 17.02 5.05
N ASN A 86 -2.72 17.96 4.43
CA ASN A 86 -4.16 18.11 4.63
C ASN A 86 -4.91 16.85 4.18
N CYS A 87 -4.56 16.28 3.02
CA CYS A 87 -5.17 15.04 2.53
C CYS A 87 -4.90 13.84 3.48
N VAL A 88 -3.68 13.71 3.99
CA VAL A 88 -3.31 12.68 4.99
C VAL A 88 -4.15 12.84 6.26
N ARG A 89 -4.34 14.06 6.75
CA ARG A 89 -5.21 14.36 7.90
C ARG A 89 -6.68 14.08 7.62
N ASP A 90 -7.21 14.53 6.48
CA ASP A 90 -8.60 14.30 6.06
C ASP A 90 -8.95 12.82 5.95
N LEU A 91 -7.96 12.00 5.61
CA LEU A 91 -8.08 10.54 5.49
C LEU A 91 -7.76 9.79 6.79
N TYR A 92 -7.47 10.51 7.89
CA TYR A 92 -7.07 9.94 9.18
C TYR A 92 -5.89 8.95 9.05
N LEU A 93 -4.92 9.28 8.19
CA LEU A 93 -3.75 8.44 7.95
C LEU A 93 -2.60 8.84 8.88
N HIS A 94 -1.94 7.82 9.43
CA HIS A 94 -0.72 7.94 10.20
C HIS A 94 0.48 7.57 9.35
N GLN A 95 1.48 8.44 9.33
CA GLN A 95 2.81 8.13 8.80
C GLN A 95 3.61 7.40 9.88
N LEU A 96 4.29 6.30 9.51
CA LEU A 96 5.01 5.44 10.46
C LEU A 96 6.55 5.47 10.32
N VAL A 97 7.09 6.20 9.35
CA VAL A 97 8.53 6.22 9.05
C VAL A 97 9.19 7.36 9.84
N SER A 98 10.05 7.04 10.79
CA SER A 98 10.62 8.02 11.73
C SER A 98 12.08 8.40 11.45
N LYS A 99 12.72 7.78 10.45
CA LYS A 99 14.11 8.07 10.08
C LYS A 99 14.22 8.42 8.61
N ALA A 100 15.17 9.29 8.27
CA ALA A 100 15.44 9.66 6.89
C ALA A 100 15.65 8.42 6.02
N THR A 101 15.05 8.45 4.83
CA THR A 101 15.05 7.32 3.90
C THR A 101 15.94 7.54 2.68
N ARG A 102 16.39 8.79 2.46
CA ARG A 102 17.32 9.15 1.39
C ARG A 102 18.55 9.88 1.93
N PHE A 103 19.73 9.41 1.54
CA PHE A 103 21.04 9.91 1.95
C PHE A 103 21.93 10.15 0.73
N ARG A 104 22.21 11.41 0.42
CA ARG A 104 23.09 11.79 -0.68
C ARG A 104 24.13 12.79 -0.22
N THR A 105 25.37 12.63 -0.68
CA THR A 105 26.48 13.52 -0.35
C THR A 105 26.10 14.98 -0.60
N SER A 106 26.35 15.83 0.39
CA SER A 106 26.07 17.27 0.35
C SER A 106 24.58 17.64 0.22
N GLN A 107 23.65 16.73 0.55
CA GLN A 107 22.22 17.02 0.66
C GLN A 107 21.70 16.68 2.06
N LYS A 108 20.70 17.45 2.53
CA LYS A 108 19.95 17.12 3.74
C LYS A 108 19.29 15.75 3.57
N SER A 109 19.39 14.90 4.59
CA SER A 109 18.67 13.62 4.61
C SER A 109 17.20 13.85 4.90
N ASN A 110 16.32 13.22 4.13
CA ASN A 110 14.87 13.45 4.21
C ASN A 110 14.11 12.13 4.30
N ILE A 111 12.92 12.19 4.89
CA ILE A 111 11.94 11.10 4.89
C ILE A 111 11.08 11.27 3.63
N LEU A 112 11.38 10.50 2.59
CA LEU A 112 10.69 10.57 1.30
C LEU A 112 9.84 9.33 1.03
N ASP A 113 10.36 8.17 1.40
CA ASP A 113 9.61 6.92 1.49
C ASP A 113 8.70 6.91 2.72
N LEU A 114 7.40 6.72 2.49
CA LEU A 114 6.38 6.75 3.54
C LEU A 114 5.65 5.42 3.64
N ILE A 115 5.23 5.09 4.85
CA ILE A 115 4.23 4.07 5.15
C ILE A 115 3.08 4.81 5.81
N LEU A 116 1.94 4.91 5.12
CA LEU A 116 0.72 5.51 5.67
C LEU A 116 -0.34 4.43 5.91
N VAL A 117 -0.96 4.48 7.08
CA VAL A 117 -2.01 3.54 7.49
C VAL A 117 -3.08 4.24 8.31
N HIS A 118 -4.30 3.73 8.31
CA HIS A 118 -5.35 4.21 9.22
C HIS A 118 -5.15 3.68 10.65
N ASP A 119 -4.80 2.40 10.78
CA ASP A 119 -4.49 1.76 12.06
C ASP A 119 -2.98 1.50 12.14
N LYS A 120 -2.33 2.04 13.18
CA LYS A 120 -0.89 1.89 13.41
C LYS A 120 -0.52 0.46 13.76
N ASP A 121 -1.43 -0.31 14.35
CA ASP A 121 -1.13 -1.65 14.85
C ASP A 121 -0.95 -2.69 13.71
N VAL A 122 -1.39 -2.35 12.50
CA VAL A 122 -1.21 -3.17 11.29
C VAL A 122 0.24 -3.30 10.86
N VAL A 123 1.12 -2.35 11.22
CA VAL A 123 2.54 -2.39 10.88
C VAL A 123 3.37 -2.48 12.17
N ALA A 124 4.32 -3.40 12.19
CA ALA A 124 5.25 -3.57 13.29
C ALA A 124 6.70 -3.69 12.78
N ASN A 125 7.66 -3.48 13.68
CA ASN A 125 9.08 -3.75 13.47
C ASN A 125 9.62 -3.15 12.15
N ILE A 126 9.59 -1.83 12.03
CA ILE A 126 10.15 -1.16 10.85
C ILE A 126 11.68 -1.11 11.00
N ASP A 127 12.37 -1.89 10.19
CA ASP A 127 13.81 -1.92 10.05
C ASP A 127 14.27 -1.03 8.89
N TYR A 128 15.39 -0.34 9.12
CA TYR A 128 15.99 0.63 8.21
C TYR A 128 17.33 0.07 7.73
N ASN A 129 17.31 -0.61 6.59
CA ASN A 129 18.45 -1.36 6.07
C ASN A 129 19.27 -0.57 5.06
N SER A 130 20.53 -0.93 4.90
CA SER A 130 21.42 -0.28 3.93
C SER A 130 20.84 -0.24 2.50
N PRO A 131 21.18 0.78 1.71
CA PRO A 131 20.76 0.86 0.31
C PRO A 131 21.20 -0.36 -0.49
N ILE A 132 20.41 -0.71 -1.52
CA ILE A 132 20.79 -1.76 -2.47
C ILE A 132 21.66 -1.15 -3.57
N GLY A 133 22.87 -1.66 -3.73
CA GLY A 133 23.83 -1.19 -4.74
C GLY A 133 24.21 0.27 -4.50
N ASN A 134 24.14 1.09 -5.56
CA ASN A 134 24.48 2.53 -5.53
C ASN A 134 23.26 3.43 -5.28
N SER A 135 22.15 2.87 -4.75
CA SER A 135 20.98 3.66 -4.37
C SER A 135 21.33 4.67 -3.27
N ASP A 136 20.76 5.87 -3.35
CA ASP A 136 20.76 6.83 -2.24
C ASP A 136 19.57 6.63 -1.29
N HIS A 137 18.64 5.73 -1.61
CA HIS A 137 17.55 5.33 -0.72
C HIS A 137 17.87 4.04 0.05
N ILE A 138 17.60 4.06 1.35
CA ILE A 138 17.64 2.88 2.22
C ILE A 138 16.43 1.97 1.98
N VAL A 139 16.52 0.73 2.45
CA VAL A 139 15.43 -0.24 2.35
C VAL A 139 14.65 -0.29 3.64
N LEU A 140 13.33 -0.07 3.56
CA LEU A 140 12.41 -0.30 4.67
C LEU A 140 11.92 -1.75 4.65
N VAL A 141 12.07 -2.45 5.75
CA VAL A 141 11.48 -3.78 5.98
C VAL A 141 10.56 -3.69 7.17
N PHE A 142 9.35 -4.23 7.08
CA PHE A 142 8.39 -4.18 8.18
C PHE A 142 7.50 -5.42 8.19
N VAL A 143 6.92 -5.69 9.36
CA VAL A 143 6.00 -6.81 9.58
C VAL A 143 4.57 -6.31 9.50
N LEU A 144 3.72 -7.04 8.78
CA LEU A 144 2.29 -6.78 8.73
C LEU A 144 1.54 -7.71 9.67
N ARG A 145 0.75 -7.11 10.56
CA ARG A 145 -0.18 -7.83 11.43
C ARG A 145 -1.53 -7.87 10.77
N HIS A 146 -1.92 -9.06 10.32
CA HIS A 146 -3.24 -9.27 9.71
C HIS A 146 -3.82 -10.60 10.14
N THR A 147 -5.11 -10.63 10.46
CA THR A 147 -5.79 -11.87 10.86
C THR A 147 -6.25 -12.63 9.62
N TRP A 148 -5.40 -13.53 9.13
CA TRP A 148 -5.77 -14.46 8.07
C TRP A 148 -6.50 -15.64 8.67
N ASN A 149 -7.84 -15.57 8.75
CA ASN A 149 -8.65 -16.76 9.00
C ASN A 149 -8.57 -17.68 7.78
N LEU A 150 -7.54 -18.53 7.71
CA LEU A 150 -7.42 -19.56 6.69
C LEU A 150 -8.48 -20.63 6.92
N VAL A 151 -9.72 -20.39 6.48
CA VAL A 151 -10.63 -21.49 6.22
C VAL A 151 -10.02 -22.22 5.02
N ARG A 152 -9.30 -23.31 5.29
CA ARG A 152 -8.96 -24.30 4.25
C ARG A 152 -10.27 -24.56 3.52
N LYS A 153 -10.42 -24.08 2.28
CA LYS A 153 -11.49 -24.54 1.41
C LYS A 153 -11.34 -26.05 1.42
N ARG A 154 -12.26 -26.78 2.06
CA ARG A 154 -12.34 -28.23 1.91
C ARG A 154 -12.27 -28.43 0.41
N ALA A 155 -11.23 -29.14 -0.07
CA ALA A 155 -11.17 -29.49 -1.47
C ALA A 155 -12.54 -30.08 -1.79
N LYS A 156 -13.31 -29.43 -2.68
CA LYS A 156 -14.58 -30.00 -3.11
C LYS A 156 -14.20 -31.39 -3.61
N GLN A 157 -14.68 -32.43 -2.94
CA GLN A 157 -14.56 -33.78 -3.47
C GLN A 157 -15.24 -33.73 -4.83
N LYS A 158 -14.43 -33.72 -5.88
CA LYS A 158 -14.91 -33.73 -7.25
C LYS A 158 -14.83 -35.19 -7.65
N TYR A 159 -15.99 -35.82 -7.79
CA TYR A 159 -16.04 -37.20 -8.25
C TYR A 159 -15.44 -37.26 -9.66
N ASN A 160 -14.54 -38.22 -9.86
CA ASN A 160 -14.00 -38.48 -11.19
C ASN A 160 -15.01 -39.34 -11.95
N PHE A 161 -15.97 -38.68 -12.61
CA PHE A 161 -17.01 -39.35 -13.38
C PHE A 161 -16.42 -40.23 -14.50
N ASN A 162 -15.19 -39.99 -14.97
CA ASN A 162 -14.57 -40.84 -15.98
C ASN A 162 -14.09 -42.20 -15.43
N LYS A 163 -14.06 -42.36 -14.10
CA LYS A 163 -13.70 -43.62 -13.42
C LYS A 163 -14.88 -44.26 -12.69
N GLY A 164 -16.11 -43.84 -13.00
CA GLY A 164 -17.29 -44.48 -12.44
C GLY A 164 -17.49 -45.88 -13.04
N GLU A 165 -17.72 -46.89 -12.21
CA GLU A 165 -18.10 -48.24 -12.65
C GLU A 165 -19.61 -48.27 -12.96
N TYR A 166 -20.03 -47.57 -14.02
CA TYR A 166 -21.44 -47.39 -14.38
C TYR A 166 -22.16 -48.71 -14.68
N ASP A 167 -21.45 -49.71 -15.19
CA ASP A 167 -22.03 -51.02 -15.50
C ASP A 167 -22.51 -51.73 -14.24
N LYS A 168 -21.78 -51.62 -13.11
CA LYS A 168 -22.22 -52.19 -11.82
C LYS A 168 -23.42 -51.45 -11.23
N MET A 169 -23.57 -50.15 -11.53
CA MET A 169 -24.70 -49.35 -11.06
C MET A 169 -26.01 -49.61 -11.83
N ARG A 170 -25.96 -50.21 -13.02
CA ARG A 170 -27.16 -50.58 -13.81
C ARG A 170 -27.83 -51.88 -13.34
N VAL A 171 -27.13 -52.71 -12.56
CA VAL A 171 -27.62 -54.03 -12.14
C VAL A 171 -28.58 -53.95 -10.94
N CYS A 172 -28.63 -52.83 -10.23
CA CYS A 172 -29.50 -52.65 -9.05
C CYS A 172 -30.91 -52.11 -9.37
N GLN A 173 -31.37 -52.15 -10.62
CA GLN A 173 -32.73 -51.71 -11.03
C GLN A 173 -33.71 -52.86 -11.33
N ASN A 174 -33.43 -54.08 -10.85
CA ASN A 174 -34.38 -55.21 -10.92
C ASN A 174 -34.84 -55.62 -9.52
#